data_AF-A0A530LCC3-F1
#
_entry.id   AF-A0A530LCC3-F1
#
_cell.length_a   1.000
_cell.length_b   1.000
_cell.length_c   1.000
_cell.angle_alpha   90.00
_cell.angle_beta   90.00
_cell.angle_gamma   90.00
#
_symmetry.space_group_name_H-M   'P 1'
#
loop_
_entity.id
_entity.type
_entity.pdbx_description
1 polymer ?
#
loop_
_entity_poly.entity_id
_entity_poly.type
_entity_poly.pdbx_seq_one_letter_code
_entity_poly.pdbx_strand_id
1 'polypeptide(L)' 'MRPTHSEASEARGLAARKAAARLLAAVIDARTPLDGLTDHENGHPQYKALDLRDRALVRAILVTALRYRMTIS' A
#
# COMPACT_ATOMS: atom_id res chain seq x y z
N MET A 1 -23.22 -14.33 24.20
CA MET A 1 -22.55 -13.06 23.81
C MET A 1 -21.78 -13.35 22.52
N ARG A 2 -22.25 -12.88 21.36
CA ARG A 2 -21.66 -13.16 20.04
C ARG A 2 -20.48 -12.21 19.84
N PRO A 3 -19.28 -12.66 19.42
CA PRO A 3 -18.16 -11.75 19.22
C PRO A 3 -18.54 -10.77 18.10
N THR A 4 -18.70 -9.50 18.47
CA THR A 4 -18.83 -8.40 17.53
C THR A 4 -17.53 -8.33 16.76
N HIS A 5 -17.55 -8.71 15.48
CA HIS A 5 -16.40 -8.69 14.57
C HIS A 5 -15.83 -7.27 14.34
N SER A 6 -16.30 -6.27 15.09
CA SER A 6 -15.91 -4.87 14.97
C SER A 6 -14.56 -4.59 15.63
N GLU A 7 -14.34 -5.00 16.88
CA GLU A 7 -13.18 -4.54 17.68
C GLU A 7 -11.86 -5.26 17.34
N ALA A 8 -11.88 -6.57 17.04
CA ALA A 8 -10.67 -7.32 16.61
C ALA A 8 -10.28 -7.07 15.14
N SER A 9 -11.10 -6.29 14.43
CA SER A 9 -11.00 -5.95 13.01
C SER A 9 -10.70 -4.46 12.77
N GLU A 10 -10.32 -3.73 13.82
CA GLU A 10 -9.93 -2.30 13.86
C GLU A 10 -8.38 -2.13 13.81
N ALA A 11 -7.61 -2.50 12.80
CA ALA A 11 -7.91 -2.58 11.39
C ALA A 11 -6.76 -3.35 10.71
N ARG A 12 -6.87 -4.68 10.66
CA ARG A 12 -5.90 -5.53 9.93
C ARG A 12 -5.75 -5.02 8.49
N GLY A 13 -4.52 -4.75 8.07
CA GLY A 13 -4.23 -4.17 6.75
C GLY A 13 -4.57 -2.69 6.57
N LEU A 14 -4.93 -1.93 7.62
CA LEU A 14 -5.08 -0.47 7.53
C LEU A 14 -3.74 0.23 7.34
N ALA A 15 -2.70 -0.23 8.04
CA ALA A 15 -1.34 0.27 7.85
C ALA A 15 -0.90 0.10 6.39
N ALA A 16 -1.12 -1.10 5.83
CA ALA A 16 -0.91 -1.38 4.40
C ALA A 16 -1.68 -0.40 3.48
N ARG A 17 -2.99 -0.23 3.68
CA ARG A 17 -3.79 0.68 2.84
C ARG A 17 -3.34 2.14 2.93
N LYS A 18 -2.99 2.62 4.13
CA LYS A 18 -2.44 3.97 4.33
C LYS A 18 -1.08 4.15 3.64
N ALA A 19 -0.21 3.14 3.72
CA ALA A 19 1.07 3.14 3.02
C ALA A 19 0.86 3.16 1.49
N ALA A 20 -0.04 2.31 0.96
CA ALA A 20 -0.35 2.26 -0.45
C ALA A 20 -0.85 3.61 -1.00
N ALA A 21 -1.76 4.30 -0.27
CA ALA A 21 -2.24 5.62 -0.66
C ALA A 21 -1.12 6.66 -0.77
N ARG A 22 -0.16 6.65 0.17
CA ARG A 22 0.99 7.57 0.16
C ARG A 22 1.99 7.25 -0.94
N LEU A 23 2.29 5.98 -1.15
CA LEU A 23 3.15 5.55 -2.25
C LEU A 23 2.51 5.94 -3.59
N LEU A 24 1.19 5.77 -3.73
CA LEU A 24 0.48 6.17 -4.94
C LEU A 24 0.59 7.68 -5.21
N ALA A 25 0.43 8.51 -4.18
CA ALA A 25 0.65 9.96 -4.29
C ALA A 25 2.09 10.30 -4.69
N ALA A 26 3.09 9.63 -4.10
CA ALA A 26 4.50 9.82 -4.47
C ALA A 26 4.77 9.44 -5.94
N VAL A 27 4.11 8.39 -6.45
CA VAL A 27 4.23 7.98 -7.85
C VAL A 27 3.53 8.96 -8.79
N ILE A 28 2.30 9.38 -8.47
CA ILE A 28 1.48 10.20 -9.37
C ILE A 28 1.90 11.67 -9.32
N ASP A 29 1.99 12.23 -8.12
CA ASP A 29 2.19 13.66 -7.91
C ASP A 29 3.68 14.01 -7.97
N ALA A 30 4.50 13.26 -7.23
CA ALA A 30 5.95 13.48 -7.17
C ALA A 30 6.74 12.73 -8.26
N ARG A 31 6.06 12.01 -9.18
CA ARG A 31 6.67 11.25 -10.28
C ARG A 31 7.81 10.32 -9.85
N THR A 32 7.73 9.79 -8.63
CA THR A 32 8.77 8.91 -8.09
C THR A 32 8.60 7.49 -8.64
N PRO A 33 9.68 6.80 -9.06
CA PRO A 33 9.60 5.42 -9.53
C PRO A 33 9.04 4.46 -8.48
N LEU A 34 8.08 3.62 -8.88
CA LEU A 34 7.44 2.64 -8.01
C LEU A 34 8.43 1.60 -7.44
N ASP A 35 9.37 1.14 -8.26
CA ASP A 35 10.34 0.12 -7.86
C ASP A 35 11.21 0.62 -6.71
N GLY A 36 11.68 1.87 -6.79
CA GLY A 36 12.44 2.50 -5.70
C GLY A 36 11.62 2.67 -4.42
N LEU A 37 10.31 2.93 -4.51
CA LEU A 37 9.45 3.08 -3.32
C LEU A 37 9.10 1.74 -2.66
N THR A 38 9.08 0.66 -3.42
CA THR A 38 8.72 -0.70 -2.95
C THR A 38 9.92 -1.62 -2.75
N ASP A 39 11.12 -1.05 -2.75
CA ASP A 39 12.36 -1.76 -2.48
C ASP A 39 12.47 -2.20 -1.00
N HIS A 40 13.15 -3.32 -0.75
CA HIS A 40 13.26 -3.89 0.59
C HIS A 40 14.29 -3.18 1.46
N GLU A 41 15.35 -2.61 0.86
CA GLU A 41 16.47 -1.99 1.57
C GLU A 41 16.36 -0.45 1.56
N ASN A 42 16.15 0.13 0.39
CA ASN A 42 16.10 1.56 0.12
C ASN A 42 14.67 2.11 -0.07
N GLY A 43 13.67 1.25 0.07
CA GLY A 43 12.27 1.63 -0.11
C GLY A 43 11.72 2.61 0.91
N HIS A 44 10.49 3.06 0.64
CA HIS A 44 9.82 4.04 1.46
C HIS A 44 9.72 3.55 2.93
N PRO A 45 10.03 4.37 3.94
CA PRO A 45 10.09 3.93 5.34
C PRO A 45 8.80 3.22 5.81
N GLN A 46 7.64 3.71 5.38
CA GLN A 46 6.35 3.11 5.73
C GLN A 46 6.09 1.76 5.05
N TYR A 47 6.71 1.48 3.90
CA TYR A 47 6.65 0.17 3.26
C TYR A 47 7.61 -0.81 3.94
N LYS A 48 8.79 -0.32 4.35
CA LYS A 48 9.78 -1.11 5.09
C LYS A 48 9.33 -1.48 6.52
N ALA A 49 8.44 -0.70 7.11
CA ALA A 49 7.87 -1.00 8.43
C ALA A 49 6.80 -2.11 8.40
N LEU A 50 6.34 -2.53 7.22
CA LEU A 50 5.28 -3.56 7.09
C LEU A 50 5.88 -4.97 7.12
N ASP A 51 5.07 -5.91 7.61
CA ASP A 51 5.33 -7.34 7.44
C ASP A 51 5.16 -7.77 5.96
N LEU A 52 5.55 -9.01 5.64
CA LEU A 52 5.51 -9.53 4.28
C LEU A 52 4.09 -9.58 3.71
N ARG A 53 3.09 -9.89 4.54
CA ARG A 53 1.68 -10.00 4.12
C ARG A 53 1.13 -8.63 3.71
N ASP A 54 1.38 -7.62 4.52
CA ASP A 54 0.94 -6.25 4.28
C ASP A 54 1.69 -5.61 3.11
N ARG A 55 2.96 -5.96 2.90
CA ARG A 55 3.70 -5.58 1.68
C ARG A 55 3.08 -6.17 0.41
N ALA A 56 2.70 -7.45 0.44
CA ALA A 56 2.02 -8.08 -0.69
C ALA A 56 0.70 -7.37 -1.01
N LEU A 57 -0.07 -6.99 0.03
CA LEU A 57 -1.28 -6.19 -0.13
C LEU A 57 -1.01 -4.80 -0.74
N VAL A 58 0.03 -4.10 -0.27
CA VAL A 58 0.43 -2.80 -0.86
C VAL A 58 0.77 -2.96 -2.35
N ARG A 59 1.57 -3.95 -2.72
CA ARG A 59 1.92 -4.22 -4.14
C ARG A 59 0.68 -4.50 -4.98
N ALA A 60 -0.27 -5.30 -4.46
CA ALA A 60 -1.52 -5.60 -5.16
C ALA A 60 -2.37 -4.33 -5.41
N ILE A 61 -2.46 -3.43 -4.43
CA ILE A 61 -3.17 -2.15 -4.58
C ILE A 61 -2.48 -1.26 -5.62
N LEU A 62 -1.16 -1.10 -5.53
CA LEU A 62 -0.40 -0.23 -6.42
C LEU A 62 -0.46 -0.70 -7.88
N VAL A 63 -0.25 -1.99 -8.13
CA VAL A 63 -0.34 -2.57 -9.50
C VAL A 63 -1.74 -2.39 -10.06
N THR A 64 -2.78 -2.65 -9.27
CA THR A 64 -4.17 -2.47 -9.68
C THR A 64 -4.45 -1.01 -10.04
N ALA A 65 -4.17 -0.08 -9.12
CA ALA A 65 -4.46 1.33 -9.30
C ALA A 65 -3.72 1.93 -10.50
N LEU A 66 -2.43 1.62 -10.65
CA LEU A 66 -1.62 2.15 -11.76
C LEU A 66 -2.01 1.54 -13.11
N ARG A 67 -2.39 0.24 -13.14
CA ARG A 67 -2.91 -0.38 -14.37
C ARG A 67 -4.17 0.33 -14.86
N TYR A 68 -5.12 0.63 -13.98
CA TYR A 68 -6.34 1.36 -14.35
C TYR A 68 -6.07 2.84 -14.66
N ARG A 69 -5.07 3.47 -14.03
CA ARG A 69 -4.67 4.84 -14.38
C ARG A 69 -4.21 4.96 -15.83
N MET A 70 -3.46 3.98 -16.34
CA MET A 70 -3.01 3.97 -17.73
C MET A 70 -4.13 3.69 -18.76
N THR A 71 -5.37 3.44 -18.31
CA THR A 71 -6.54 3.27 -19.20
C THR A 71 -7.32 4.57 -19.42
N ILE A 72 -7.01 5.63 -18.68
CA ILE A 72 -7.61 6.94 -18.82
C ILE A 72 -6.49 7.89 -19.26
N SER A 73 -6.29 7.98 -20.59
CA SER A 73 -5.41 8.96 -21.23
C SER A 73 -6.21 10.10 -21.84
#